data_AF-A0A1C6TTA5-F1
#
_entry.id   AF-A0A1C6TTA5-F1
#
_cell.length_a   1.000
_cell.length_b   1.000
_cell.length_c   1.000
_cell.angle_alpha   90.00
_cell.angle_beta   90.00
_cell.angle_gamma   90.00
#
_symmetry.space_group_name_H-M   'P 1'
#
loop_
_entity.id
_entity.type
_entity.pdbx_description
1 polymer ?
#
loop_
_entity_poly.entity_id
_entity_poly.type
_entity_poly.pdbx_seq_one_letter_code
_entity_poly.pdbx_strand_id
1 'polypeptide(L)'
;MPSDWLGLPDIIAVLDDRRSVSDLRRYFVPGAFTGSHFEALGAASNALHRDVVTAEDLIAIQLLEARAPTAVALDLIQGDLGQRISDELRKIPLAVSLSDDTARLYIEDDGPADRAWHLLTEQRGVKKAVAGKLLARKRPKLIPVYDNVVACALRGRPGFWLWLHELLRADDLCLTHRLRNLRNQADVPAQVSDIRIFDIVFWMRHRRNHLRRRCPGL
;
A
#
# COMPACT_ATOMS: atom_id res chain seq x y z
N MET A 1 9.81 -16.54 -17.61
CA MET A 1 10.11 -15.17 -17.17
C MET A 1 11.20 -15.25 -16.13
N PRO A 2 12.40 -14.68 -16.32
CA PRO A 2 13.40 -14.65 -15.25
C PRO A 2 12.85 -13.70 -14.17
N SER A 3 12.38 -14.24 -13.04
CA SER A 3 11.66 -13.47 -12.02
C SER A 3 12.64 -12.92 -10.98
N ASP A 4 12.89 -11.62 -11.01
CA ASP A 4 13.61 -10.93 -9.93
C ASP A 4 12.77 -10.75 -8.67
N TRP A 5 11.45 -10.88 -8.75
CA TRP A 5 10.56 -10.92 -7.60
C TRP A 5 10.73 -12.22 -6.81
N LEU A 6 10.59 -12.14 -5.48
CA LEU A 6 10.42 -13.34 -4.65
C LEU A 6 9.22 -14.18 -5.12
N GLY A 7 9.41 -15.50 -5.19
CA GLY A 7 8.35 -16.42 -5.57
C GLY A 7 7.32 -16.61 -4.45
N LEU A 8 6.16 -17.17 -4.79
CA LEU A 8 5.13 -17.51 -3.82
C LEU A 8 5.66 -18.39 -2.65
N PRO A 9 6.50 -19.42 -2.87
CA PRO A 9 7.07 -20.20 -1.76
C PRO A 9 7.90 -19.37 -0.79
N ASP A 10 8.73 -18.46 -1.29
CA ASP A 10 9.58 -17.58 -0.46
C ASP A 10 8.72 -16.62 0.36
N ILE A 11 7.66 -16.08 -0.26
CA ILE A 11 6.72 -15.17 0.39
C ILE A 11 5.96 -15.89 1.50
N ILE A 12 5.45 -17.10 1.20
CA ILE A 12 4.79 -17.93 2.20
C ILE A 12 5.75 -18.24 3.35
N ALA A 13 7.01 -18.59 3.08
CA ALA A 13 8.01 -18.87 4.11
C ALA A 13 8.24 -17.65 5.03
N VAL A 14 8.29 -16.43 4.48
CA VAL A 14 8.39 -15.20 5.29
C VAL A 14 7.14 -15.00 6.15
N LEU A 15 5.94 -15.21 5.59
CA LEU A 15 4.68 -15.01 6.30
C LEU A 15 4.45 -16.06 7.41
N ASP A 16 4.78 -17.33 7.16
CA ASP A 16 4.60 -18.45 8.09
C ASP A 16 5.66 -18.48 9.20
N ASP A 17 6.76 -17.72 9.08
CA ASP A 17 7.73 -17.55 10.16
C ASP A 17 7.05 -16.92 11.40
N ARG A 18 7.22 -17.56 12.56
CA ARG A 18 6.63 -17.16 13.86
C ARG A 18 6.84 -15.68 14.21
N ARG A 19 7.89 -15.04 13.69
CA ARG A 19 8.15 -13.61 13.90
C ARG A 19 7.08 -12.72 13.26
N SER A 20 6.31 -13.16 12.26
CA SER A 20 5.32 -12.33 11.55
C SER A 20 4.23 -11.80 12.49
N VAL A 21 3.69 -12.67 13.36
CA VAL A 21 2.72 -12.25 14.39
C VAL A 21 3.36 -11.29 15.39
N SER A 22 4.60 -11.55 15.81
CA SER A 22 5.32 -10.66 16.73
C SER A 22 5.66 -9.31 16.08
N ASP A 23 5.97 -9.28 14.79
CA ASP A 23 6.27 -8.07 14.04
C ASP A 23 5.01 -7.22 13.89
N LEU A 24 3.87 -7.81 13.55
CA LEU A 24 2.59 -7.12 13.50
C LEU A 24 2.21 -6.54 14.86
N ARG A 25 2.23 -7.36 15.93
CA ARG A 25 1.95 -6.87 17.29
C ARG A 25 2.86 -5.71 17.67
N ARG A 26 4.16 -5.84 17.39
CA ARG A 26 5.15 -4.78 17.65
C ARG A 26 4.88 -3.52 16.84
N TYR A 27 4.43 -3.65 15.59
CA TYR A 27 4.10 -2.51 14.75
C TYR A 27 2.97 -1.66 15.34
N PHE A 28 1.96 -2.32 15.91
CA PHE A 28 0.78 -1.70 16.50
C PHE A 28 0.89 -1.40 18.01
N VAL A 29 2.06 -1.63 18.64
CA VAL A 29 2.30 -1.14 20.01
C VAL A 29 2.18 0.40 20.00
N PRO A 30 1.39 1.00 20.90
CA PRO A 30 1.22 2.46 20.95
C PRO A 30 2.56 3.21 20.98
N GLY A 31 2.73 4.15 20.05
CA GLY A 31 3.94 4.97 19.94
C GLY A 31 5.18 4.27 19.35
N ALA A 32 5.12 2.96 19.04
CA ALA A 32 6.26 2.26 18.47
C ALA A 32 6.54 2.68 17.01
N PHE A 33 5.49 2.85 16.21
CA PHE A 33 5.57 3.28 14.83
C PHE A 33 4.39 4.20 14.51
N THR A 34 4.66 5.38 13.97
CA THR A 34 3.62 6.33 13.53
C THR A 34 2.70 5.73 12.48
N GLY A 35 3.22 4.85 11.62
CA GLY A 35 2.47 4.20 10.55
C GLY A 35 1.34 3.28 11.02
N SER A 36 1.31 2.89 12.30
CA SER A 36 0.17 2.19 12.91
C SER A 36 -1.11 3.03 12.97
N HIS A 37 -0.99 4.35 12.86
CA HIS A 37 -2.11 5.28 12.80
C HIS A 37 -2.56 5.60 11.36
N PHE A 38 -1.91 5.01 10.35
CA PHE A 38 -2.14 5.34 8.93
C PHE A 38 -3.59 5.16 8.51
N GLU A 39 -4.28 4.13 8.97
CA GLU A 39 -5.69 3.86 8.67
C GLU A 39 -6.62 4.60 9.64
N ALA A 40 -6.22 4.71 10.91
CA ALA A 40 -7.07 5.22 11.99
C ALA A 40 -7.19 6.76 12.00
N LEU A 41 -6.15 7.49 11.60
CA LEU A 41 -6.16 8.95 11.57
C LEU A 41 -7.32 9.45 10.71
N GLY A 42 -8.22 10.24 11.29
CA GLY A 42 -9.36 10.82 10.55
C GLY A 42 -10.26 9.79 9.87
N ALA A 43 -10.38 8.56 10.39
CA ALA A 43 -11.10 7.47 9.73
C ALA A 43 -12.55 7.83 9.34
N ALA A 44 -13.27 8.56 10.21
CA ALA A 44 -14.61 9.06 9.93
C ALA A 44 -14.63 10.07 8.77
N SER A 45 -13.71 11.05 8.78
CA SER A 45 -13.54 12.02 7.68
C SER A 45 -13.20 11.32 6.37
N ASN A 46 -12.27 10.36 6.40
CA ASN A 46 -11.86 9.62 5.22
C ASN A 46 -12.99 8.77 4.63
N ALA A 47 -13.86 8.21 5.47
CA ALA A 47 -15.05 7.48 5.01
C ALA A 47 -16.06 8.41 4.33
N LEU A 48 -16.24 9.64 4.84
CA LEU A 48 -17.10 10.66 4.25
C LEU A 48 -16.51 11.20 2.93
N HIS A 49 -15.19 11.42 2.89
CA HIS A 49 -14.43 11.96 1.77
C HIS A 49 -13.65 10.87 1.03
N ARG A 50 -14.33 9.75 0.76
CA ARG A 50 -13.76 8.53 0.15
C ARG A 50 -13.13 8.74 -1.24
N ASP A 51 -13.58 9.76 -1.96
CA ASP A 51 -13.15 10.05 -3.33
C ASP A 51 -12.39 11.37 -3.43
N VAL A 52 -12.13 12.08 -2.33
CA VAL A 52 -11.49 13.41 -2.34
C VAL A 52 -10.27 13.38 -1.44
N VAL A 53 -9.13 13.90 -1.92
CA VAL A 53 -7.93 14.03 -1.10
C VAL A 53 -8.12 15.18 -0.11
N THR A 54 -7.95 14.88 1.17
CA THR A 54 -8.09 15.82 2.28
C THR A 54 -6.75 16.15 2.91
N ALA A 55 -6.71 17.17 3.77
CA ALA A 55 -5.54 17.47 4.58
C ALA A 55 -5.16 16.29 5.50
N GLU A 56 -6.14 15.52 6.01
CA GLU A 56 -5.87 14.36 6.85
C GLU A 56 -5.17 13.23 6.08
N ASP A 57 -5.43 13.08 4.78
CA ASP A 57 -4.72 12.12 3.94
C ASP A 57 -3.25 12.51 3.73
N LEU A 58 -2.99 13.81 3.61
CA LEU A 58 -1.63 14.34 3.52
C LEU A 58 -0.85 14.17 4.83
N ILE A 59 -1.53 14.22 5.99
CA ILE A 59 -0.91 13.87 7.27
C ILE A 59 -0.73 12.35 7.37
N ALA A 60 -1.71 11.55 6.91
CA ALA A 60 -1.64 10.10 6.96
C ALA A 60 -0.40 9.58 6.22
N ILE A 61 -0.12 10.06 5.00
CA ILE A 61 1.08 9.62 4.27
C ILE A 61 2.40 10.01 4.98
N GLN A 62 2.41 11.08 5.78
CA GLN A 62 3.58 11.47 6.58
C GLN A 62 3.85 10.49 7.73
N LEU A 63 2.82 9.84 8.25
CA LEU A 63 2.98 8.74 9.21
C LEU A 63 3.76 7.56 8.63
N LEU A 64 3.84 7.48 7.29
CA LEU A 64 4.64 6.52 6.52
C LEU A 64 5.87 7.17 5.88
N GLU A 65 6.38 8.26 6.44
CA GLU A 65 7.58 8.98 5.96
C GLU A 65 7.47 9.46 4.50
N ALA A 66 6.25 9.74 4.03
CA ALA A 66 5.99 10.28 2.70
C ALA A 66 5.38 11.68 2.80
N ARG A 67 5.91 12.63 2.02
CA ARG A 67 5.42 14.01 1.99
C ARG A 67 5.30 14.50 0.54
N ALA A 68 4.11 15.00 0.20
CA ALA A 68 3.90 15.70 -1.06
C ALA A 68 4.55 17.10 -1.01
N PRO A 69 5.08 17.61 -2.15
CA PRO A 69 5.48 19.02 -2.25
C PRO A 69 4.33 19.95 -1.87
N THR A 70 4.61 21.07 -1.18
CA THR A 70 3.56 21.96 -0.66
C THR A 70 2.62 22.50 -1.74
N ALA A 71 3.14 22.86 -2.92
CA ALA A 71 2.32 23.32 -4.04
C ALA A 71 1.36 22.22 -4.53
N VAL A 72 1.84 20.98 -4.63
CA VAL A 72 1.02 19.82 -5.00
C VAL A 72 0.00 19.49 -3.91
N ALA A 73 0.37 19.63 -2.64
CA ALA A 73 -0.55 19.45 -1.52
C ALA A 73 -1.71 20.46 -1.57
N LEU A 74 -1.44 21.74 -1.88
CA LEU A 74 -2.48 22.76 -2.06
C LEU A 74 -3.39 22.43 -3.24
N ASP A 75 -2.83 22.06 -4.39
CA ASP A 75 -3.58 21.70 -5.59
C ASP A 75 -4.44 20.43 -5.38
N LEU A 76 -3.94 19.45 -4.61
CA LEU A 76 -4.72 18.26 -4.23
C LEU A 76 -5.94 18.58 -3.36
N ILE A 77 -5.86 19.62 -2.52
CA ILE A 77 -6.95 19.99 -1.60
C ILE A 77 -7.93 20.97 -2.27
N GLN A 78 -7.43 21.92 -3.07
CA GLN A 78 -8.20 23.09 -3.50
C GLN A 78 -8.20 23.32 -5.02
N GLY A 79 -7.39 22.58 -5.78
CA GLY A 79 -7.16 22.85 -7.19
C GLY A 79 -7.58 21.72 -8.13
N ASP A 80 -7.23 21.89 -9.40
CA ASP A 80 -7.62 21.01 -10.50
C ASP A 80 -7.06 19.60 -10.35
N LEU A 81 -5.86 19.45 -9.76
CA LEU A 81 -5.29 18.12 -9.52
C LEU A 81 -6.18 17.31 -8.58
N GLY A 82 -6.68 17.92 -7.50
CA GLY A 82 -7.60 17.30 -6.57
C GLY A 82 -8.87 16.81 -7.26
N GLN A 83 -9.45 17.62 -8.14
CA GLN A 83 -10.64 17.26 -8.91
C GLN A 83 -10.38 16.09 -9.86
N ARG A 84 -9.28 16.12 -10.63
CA ARG A 84 -8.92 15.04 -11.57
C ARG A 84 -8.68 13.71 -10.86
N ILE A 85 -7.98 13.74 -9.71
CA ILE A 85 -7.80 12.54 -8.88
C ILE A 85 -9.15 12.05 -8.36
N SER A 86 -10.04 12.95 -7.94
CA SER A 86 -11.37 12.58 -7.48
C SER A 86 -12.20 11.90 -8.58
N ASP A 87 -12.13 12.41 -9.81
CA ASP A 87 -12.81 11.83 -10.97
C ASP A 87 -12.34 10.40 -11.26
N GLU A 88 -11.04 10.12 -11.14
CA GLU A 88 -10.52 8.74 -11.27
C GLU A 88 -10.93 7.86 -10.09
N LEU A 89 -10.87 8.36 -8.85
CA LEU A 89 -11.28 7.60 -7.66
C LEU A 89 -12.75 7.17 -7.76
N ARG A 90 -13.66 8.05 -8.20
CA ARG A 90 -15.10 7.72 -8.33
C ARG A 90 -15.37 6.55 -9.28
N LYS A 91 -14.49 6.28 -10.24
CA LYS A 91 -14.60 5.14 -11.18
C LYS A 91 -14.23 3.80 -10.54
N ILE A 92 -13.60 3.81 -9.35
CA ILE A 92 -13.15 2.62 -8.63
C ILE A 92 -14.17 2.29 -7.52
N PRO A 93 -14.85 1.12 -7.57
CA PRO A 93 -15.71 0.67 -6.49
C PRO A 93 -14.96 0.57 -5.16
N LEU A 94 -15.60 0.96 -4.07
CA LEU A 94 -14.96 0.95 -2.74
C LEU A 94 -14.65 -0.45 -2.20
N ALA A 95 -15.45 -1.42 -2.61
CA ALA A 95 -15.39 -2.78 -2.11
C ALA A 95 -14.35 -3.64 -2.85
N VAL A 96 -13.87 -3.18 -4.01
CA VAL A 96 -12.91 -3.96 -4.81
C VAL A 96 -11.61 -4.15 -4.03
N SER A 97 -11.20 -5.40 -3.93
CA SER A 97 -9.96 -5.81 -3.31
C SER A 97 -8.96 -6.22 -4.38
N LEU A 98 -7.67 -6.08 -4.10
CA LEU A 98 -6.62 -6.44 -5.05
C LEU A 98 -6.65 -7.92 -5.44
N SER A 99 -7.20 -8.79 -4.59
CA SER A 99 -7.40 -10.21 -4.85
C SER A 99 -8.58 -10.52 -5.80
N ASP A 100 -9.46 -9.56 -6.06
CA ASP A 100 -10.67 -9.80 -6.85
C ASP A 100 -10.33 -9.92 -8.34
N ASP A 101 -11.07 -10.76 -9.07
CA ASP A 101 -10.90 -10.98 -10.52
C ASP A 101 -10.95 -9.66 -11.31
N THR A 102 -11.83 -8.75 -10.89
CA THR A 102 -12.07 -7.46 -11.55
C THR A 102 -11.04 -6.39 -11.18
N ALA A 103 -10.13 -6.65 -10.23
CA ALA A 103 -9.15 -5.67 -9.77
C ALA A 103 -8.27 -5.15 -10.92
N ARG A 104 -7.93 -6.02 -11.88
CA ARG A 104 -7.11 -5.68 -13.06
C ARG A 104 -7.64 -4.48 -13.83
N LEU A 105 -8.97 -4.41 -14.02
CA LEU A 105 -9.65 -3.31 -14.72
C LEU A 105 -9.34 -1.92 -14.13
N TYR A 106 -8.92 -1.88 -12.87
CA TYR A 106 -8.61 -0.64 -12.16
C TYR A 106 -7.13 -0.32 -12.09
N ILE A 107 -6.25 -1.33 -12.08
CA ILE A 107 -4.82 -1.20 -11.78
C ILE A 107 -3.89 -1.42 -12.97
N GLU A 108 -4.39 -2.03 -14.05
CA GLU A 108 -3.61 -2.23 -15.28
C GLU A 108 -3.60 -0.94 -16.12
N ASP A 109 -2.78 -0.93 -17.18
CA ASP A 109 -2.54 0.25 -18.01
C ASP A 109 -3.85 0.92 -18.44
N ASP A 110 -3.92 2.25 -18.24
CA ASP A 110 -5.13 3.06 -18.46
C ASP A 110 -6.33 2.74 -17.54
N GLY A 111 -6.15 1.91 -16.51
CA GLY A 111 -7.12 1.75 -15.42
C GLY A 111 -7.25 3.04 -14.59
N PRO A 112 -8.39 3.31 -13.94
CA PRO A 112 -8.54 4.52 -13.11
C PRO A 112 -7.48 4.70 -12.02
N ALA A 113 -6.99 3.64 -11.38
CA ALA A 113 -5.93 3.76 -10.38
C ALA A 113 -4.58 4.07 -11.02
N ASP A 114 -4.31 3.48 -12.18
CA ASP A 114 -3.10 3.76 -12.97
C ASP A 114 -3.08 5.22 -13.46
N ARG A 115 -4.18 5.71 -14.05
CA ARG A 115 -4.34 7.13 -14.41
C ARG A 115 -4.16 8.05 -13.21
N ALA A 116 -4.79 7.74 -12.07
CA ALA A 116 -4.61 8.54 -10.85
C ALA A 116 -3.14 8.55 -10.37
N TRP A 117 -2.42 7.44 -10.53
CA TRP A 117 -1.00 7.35 -10.19
C TRP A 117 -0.13 8.18 -11.14
N HIS A 118 -0.42 8.15 -12.45
CA HIS A 118 0.24 8.99 -13.45
C HIS A 118 0.01 10.48 -13.18
N LEU A 119 -1.24 10.89 -12.93
CA LEU A 119 -1.58 12.27 -12.55
C LEU A 119 -0.74 12.79 -11.37
N LEU A 120 -0.47 11.94 -10.37
CA LEU A 120 0.35 12.28 -9.21
C LEU A 120 1.85 12.28 -9.53
N THR A 121 2.35 11.26 -10.24
CA THR A 121 3.79 11.08 -10.47
C THR A 121 4.36 12.00 -11.55
N GLU A 122 3.52 12.55 -12.42
CA GLU A 122 3.89 13.61 -13.36
C GLU A 122 4.11 14.96 -12.68
N GLN A 123 3.61 15.13 -11.44
CA GLN A 123 3.82 16.36 -10.69
C GLN A 123 5.28 16.50 -10.24
N ARG A 124 5.84 17.69 -10.44
CA ARG A 124 7.23 18.00 -10.07
C ARG A 124 7.47 17.73 -8.59
N GLY A 125 8.41 16.82 -8.31
CA GLY A 125 8.85 16.50 -6.94
C GLY A 125 8.00 15.45 -6.21
N VAL A 126 6.93 14.92 -6.84
CA VAL A 126 6.19 13.79 -6.28
C VAL A 126 6.94 12.49 -6.58
N LYS A 127 7.34 11.79 -5.51
CA LYS A 127 7.97 10.47 -5.64
C LYS A 127 6.90 9.39 -5.83
N LYS A 128 7.23 8.31 -6.53
CA LYS A 128 6.34 7.13 -6.72
C LYS A 128 5.73 6.61 -5.41
N ALA A 129 6.53 6.56 -4.34
CA ALA A 129 6.05 6.14 -3.01
C ALA A 129 5.03 7.11 -2.40
N VAL A 130 5.13 8.41 -2.67
CA VAL A 130 4.14 9.41 -2.22
C VAL A 130 2.81 9.19 -2.92
N ALA A 131 2.84 9.04 -4.25
CA ALA A 131 1.65 8.76 -5.05
C ALA A 131 0.97 7.44 -4.61
N GLY A 132 1.75 6.36 -4.50
CA GLY A 132 1.25 5.05 -4.07
C GLY A 132 0.65 5.07 -2.67
N LYS A 133 1.28 5.74 -1.69
CA LYS A 133 0.76 5.85 -0.31
C LYS A 133 -0.53 6.67 -0.26
N LEU A 134 -0.67 7.71 -1.08
CA LEU A 134 -1.90 8.49 -1.16
C LEU A 134 -3.06 7.68 -1.75
N LEU A 135 -2.79 6.91 -2.80
CA LEU A 135 -3.81 6.03 -3.39
C LEU A 135 -4.15 4.85 -2.47
N ALA A 136 -3.17 4.27 -1.76
CA ALA A 136 -3.40 3.26 -0.74
C ALA A 136 -4.29 3.77 0.39
N ARG A 137 -4.16 5.04 0.77
CA ARG A 137 -5.03 5.67 1.76
C ARG A 137 -6.50 5.73 1.29
N LYS A 138 -6.73 6.00 0.00
CA LYS A 138 -8.06 6.12 -0.59
C LYS A 138 -8.68 4.81 -1.03
N ARG A 139 -7.87 3.83 -1.42
CA ARG A 139 -8.30 2.51 -1.85
C ARG A 139 -7.49 1.43 -1.13
N PRO A 140 -7.59 1.33 0.22
CA PRO A 140 -6.73 0.48 1.04
C PRO A 140 -6.87 -1.02 0.75
N LYS A 141 -7.98 -1.45 0.13
CA LYS A 141 -8.18 -2.84 -0.29
C LYS A 141 -7.60 -3.15 -1.67
N LEU A 142 -7.39 -2.13 -2.51
CA LEU A 142 -6.94 -2.28 -3.89
C LEU A 142 -5.47 -1.89 -4.07
N ILE A 143 -5.05 -0.77 -3.49
CA ILE A 143 -3.72 -0.20 -3.71
C ILE A 143 -2.83 -0.48 -2.50
N PRO A 144 -1.75 -1.28 -2.65
CA PRO A 144 -0.86 -1.62 -1.56
C PRO A 144 0.10 -0.45 -1.26
N VAL A 145 0.54 -0.36 0.00
CA VAL A 145 1.67 0.51 0.34
C VAL A 145 2.95 -0.12 -0.18
N TYR A 146 3.68 0.63 -1.01
CA TYR A 146 4.93 0.18 -1.62
C TYR A 146 5.99 1.28 -1.54
N ASP A 147 7.02 1.06 -0.73
CA ASP A 147 8.18 1.94 -0.61
C ASP A 147 9.49 1.22 -0.92
N ASN A 148 10.60 1.93 -0.80
CA ASN A 148 11.92 1.39 -1.13
C ASN A 148 12.36 0.25 -0.20
N VAL A 149 11.85 0.18 1.03
CA VAL A 149 12.17 -0.90 1.97
C VAL A 149 11.45 -2.16 1.52
N VAL A 150 10.15 -2.07 1.24
CA VAL A 150 9.36 -3.21 0.72
C VAL A 150 9.86 -3.63 -0.65
N ALA A 151 10.17 -2.68 -1.54
CA ALA A 151 10.77 -2.96 -2.84
C ALA A 151 12.11 -3.70 -2.72
N CYS A 152 13.02 -3.27 -1.84
CA CYS A 152 14.26 -4.02 -1.63
C CYS A 152 13.97 -5.41 -1.05
N ALA A 153 13.11 -5.52 -0.04
CA ALA A 153 12.78 -6.78 0.61
C ALA A 153 12.33 -7.86 -0.40
N LEU A 154 11.49 -7.46 -1.36
CA LEU A 154 10.93 -8.35 -2.38
C LEU A 154 11.82 -8.53 -3.61
N ARG A 155 13.02 -7.90 -3.62
CA ARG A 155 13.90 -7.82 -4.80
C ARG A 155 13.17 -7.24 -6.03
N GLY A 156 12.22 -6.36 -5.73
CA GLY A 156 11.17 -5.94 -6.63
C GLY A 156 11.58 -4.94 -7.70
N ARG A 157 10.80 -4.92 -8.77
CA ARG A 157 10.94 -4.06 -9.97
C ARG A 157 9.65 -3.24 -10.19
N PRO A 158 9.50 -2.47 -11.28
CA PRO A 158 8.19 -1.93 -11.67
C PRO A 158 7.13 -3.04 -11.84
N GLY A 159 5.84 -2.68 -11.77
CA GLY A 159 4.74 -3.63 -11.94
C GLY A 159 4.24 -4.29 -10.65
N PHE A 160 4.51 -3.69 -9.48
CA PHE A 160 4.16 -4.25 -8.17
C PHE A 160 2.67 -4.59 -8.01
N TRP A 161 1.75 -3.74 -8.49
CA TRP A 161 0.31 -3.96 -8.33
C TRP A 161 -0.17 -5.21 -9.07
N LEU A 162 0.20 -5.36 -10.34
CA LEU A 162 -0.13 -6.53 -11.15
C LEU A 162 0.53 -7.79 -10.59
N TRP A 163 1.81 -7.70 -10.21
CA TRP A 163 2.52 -8.82 -9.60
C TRP A 163 1.83 -9.29 -8.31
N LEU A 164 1.47 -8.37 -7.41
CA LEU A 164 0.82 -8.72 -6.15
C LEU A 164 -0.61 -9.22 -6.38
N HIS A 165 -1.33 -8.68 -7.37
CA HIS A 165 -2.63 -9.19 -7.79
C HIS A 165 -2.57 -10.67 -8.20
N GLU A 166 -1.66 -11.03 -9.12
CA GLU A 166 -1.48 -12.42 -9.55
C GLU A 166 -1.11 -13.33 -8.37
N LEU A 167 -0.22 -12.84 -7.49
CA LEU A 167 0.23 -13.59 -6.33
C LEU A 167 -0.88 -13.82 -5.29
N LEU A 168 -1.75 -12.83 -5.06
CA LEU A 168 -2.88 -12.95 -4.13
C LEU A 168 -3.95 -13.93 -4.62
N ARG A 169 -4.01 -14.15 -5.93
CA ARG A 169 -4.97 -15.01 -6.64
C ARG A 169 -4.49 -16.43 -6.87
N ALA A 170 -3.18 -16.62 -6.89
CA ALA A 170 -2.58 -17.94 -7.05
C ALA A 170 -3.04 -18.93 -5.96
N ASP A 171 -3.03 -20.21 -6.32
CA ASP A 171 -3.26 -21.35 -5.43
C ASP A 171 -4.53 -21.23 -4.57
N ASP A 172 -5.68 -20.90 -5.18
CA ASP A 172 -6.97 -20.77 -4.48
C ASP A 172 -6.92 -19.73 -3.34
N LEU A 173 -6.41 -18.54 -3.65
CA LEU A 173 -6.31 -17.41 -2.72
C LEU A 173 -5.46 -17.72 -1.47
N CYS A 174 -4.51 -18.66 -1.56
CA CYS A 174 -3.76 -19.15 -0.41
C CYS A 174 -3.02 -18.03 0.34
N LEU A 175 -2.42 -17.09 -0.40
CA LEU A 175 -1.77 -15.91 0.19
C LEU A 175 -2.78 -15.01 0.92
N THR A 176 -3.93 -14.75 0.30
CA THR A 176 -5.00 -13.93 0.88
C THR A 176 -5.51 -14.53 2.20
N HIS A 177 -5.73 -15.84 2.25
CA HIS A 177 -6.11 -16.54 3.48
C HIS A 177 -5.05 -16.43 4.58
N ARG A 178 -3.75 -16.56 4.24
CA ARG A 178 -2.66 -16.38 5.21
C ARG A 178 -2.62 -14.97 5.79
N LEU A 179 -2.76 -13.94 4.96
CA LEU A 179 -2.75 -12.54 5.43
C LEU A 179 -3.89 -12.26 6.41
N ARG A 180 -5.10 -12.76 6.12
CA ARG A 180 -6.25 -12.69 7.04
C ARG A 180 -5.99 -13.40 8.36
N ASN A 181 -5.40 -14.59 8.31
CA ASN A 181 -5.05 -15.37 9.49
C ASN A 181 -4.01 -14.64 10.35
N LEU A 182 -2.98 -14.04 9.74
CA LEU A 182 -1.99 -13.23 10.46
C LEU A 182 -2.62 -12.00 11.11
N ARG A 183 -3.51 -11.29 10.42
CA ARG A 183 -4.27 -10.15 10.97
C ARG A 183 -5.00 -10.55 12.25
N ASN A 184 -5.74 -11.66 12.19
CA ASN A 184 -6.51 -12.17 13.32
C ASN A 184 -5.62 -12.64 14.48
N GLN A 185 -4.56 -13.41 14.20
CA GLN A 185 -3.64 -13.90 15.23
C GLN A 185 -2.89 -12.77 15.95
N ALA A 186 -2.57 -11.70 15.22
CA ALA A 186 -1.89 -10.53 15.76
C ALA A 186 -2.82 -9.50 16.41
N ASP A 187 -4.14 -9.74 16.40
CA ASP A 187 -5.17 -8.80 16.88
C ASP A 187 -5.06 -7.41 16.23
N VAL A 188 -4.78 -7.40 14.92
CA VAL A 188 -4.66 -6.17 14.15
C VAL A 188 -6.06 -5.63 13.81
N PRO A 189 -6.32 -4.32 14.00
CA PRO A 189 -7.64 -3.74 13.79
C PRO A 189 -8.23 -4.02 12.40
N ALA A 190 -9.55 -4.22 12.34
CA ALA A 190 -10.25 -4.64 11.11
C ALA A 190 -10.20 -3.61 9.97
N GLN A 191 -9.92 -2.33 10.26
CA GLN A 191 -9.72 -1.31 9.23
C GLN A 191 -8.40 -1.47 8.44
N VAL A 192 -7.46 -2.27 8.95
CA VAL A 192 -6.19 -2.59 8.28
C VAL A 192 -6.46 -3.69 7.27
N SER A 193 -6.22 -3.40 5.98
CA SER A 193 -6.48 -4.35 4.89
C SER A 193 -5.47 -5.50 4.87
N ASP A 194 -5.84 -6.62 4.25
CA ASP A 194 -4.96 -7.78 4.12
C ASP A 194 -3.65 -7.43 3.37
N ILE A 195 -3.74 -6.59 2.33
CA ILE A 195 -2.55 -6.13 1.59
C ILE A 195 -1.66 -5.18 2.41
N ARG A 196 -2.21 -4.54 3.45
CA ARG A 196 -1.41 -3.78 4.42
C ARG A 196 -0.65 -4.69 5.38
N ILE A 197 -1.24 -5.84 5.75
CA ILE A 197 -0.53 -6.86 6.54
C ILE A 197 0.70 -7.34 5.80
N PHE A 198 0.57 -7.58 4.49
CA PHE A 198 1.69 -7.96 3.63
C PHE A 198 2.83 -6.94 3.73
N ASP A 199 2.55 -5.66 3.48
CA ASP A 199 3.61 -4.66 3.45
C ASP A 199 4.25 -4.44 4.84
N ILE A 200 3.46 -4.45 5.93
CA ILE A 200 3.98 -4.30 7.29
C ILE A 200 4.93 -5.44 7.63
N VAL A 201 4.58 -6.69 7.32
CA VAL A 201 5.46 -7.84 7.60
C VAL A 201 6.78 -7.68 6.86
N PHE A 202 6.75 -7.47 5.54
CA PHE A 202 7.98 -7.32 4.75
C PHE A 202 8.81 -6.10 5.16
N TRP A 203 8.16 -4.97 5.45
CA TRP A 203 8.82 -3.79 5.98
C TRP A 203 9.48 -4.08 7.34
N MET A 204 8.78 -4.74 8.27
CA MET A 204 9.32 -5.10 9.56
C MET A 204 10.54 -6.02 9.43
N ARG A 205 10.49 -7.01 8.54
CA ARG A 205 11.62 -7.91 8.29
C ARG A 205 12.85 -7.23 7.74
N HIS A 206 12.66 -6.22 6.89
CA HIS A 206 13.76 -5.66 6.12
C HIS A 206 14.28 -4.31 6.63
N ARG A 207 13.46 -3.50 7.32
CA ARG A 207 13.78 -2.10 7.70
C ARG A 207 15.14 -1.89 8.36
N ARG A 208 15.62 -2.84 9.17
CA ARG A 208 16.91 -2.72 9.90
C ARG A 208 18.12 -3.06 9.04
N ASN A 209 17.92 -3.87 8.01
CA ASN A 209 18.97 -4.35 7.11
C ASN A 209 18.94 -3.61 5.76
N HIS A 210 17.98 -2.70 5.58
CA HIS A 210 17.83 -1.95 4.35
C HIS A 210 19.03 -1.03 4.11
N LEU A 211 19.67 -1.20 2.96
CA LEU A 211 20.79 -0.36 2.51
C LEU A 211 20.34 0.52 1.35
N ARG A 212 20.82 1.77 1.30
CA ARG A 212 20.51 2.68 0.19
C ARG A 212 21.07 2.22 -1.16
N ARG A 213 22.12 1.39 -1.16
CA ARG A 213 22.80 0.90 -2.35
C ARG A 213 23.20 -0.55 -2.14
N ARG A 214 23.11 -1.37 -3.20
CA ARG A 214 23.50 -2.80 -3.20
C ARG A 214 22.87 -3.61 -2.05
N CYS A 215 21.62 -3.29 -1.75
CA CYS A 215 20.80 -3.98 -0.75
C CYS A 215 20.46 -5.38 -1.28
N PRO A 216 20.73 -6.47 -0.52
CA PRO A 216 20.54 -7.84 -1.01
C PRO A 216 19.08 -8.29 -1.05
N GLY A 217 18.16 -7.52 -0.45
CA GLY A 217 16.78 -7.93 -0.22
C GLY A 217 16.64 -8.93 0.92
N LEU A 218 15.50 -9.63 0.96
CA LEU A 218 15.32 -10.83 1.78
C LEU A 218 15.71 -12.08 1.00
#